data_AF-A0A559NB84-F1
#
_entry.id   AF-A0A559NB84-F1
#
_cell.length_a   1.000
_cell.length_b   1.000
_cell.length_c   1.000
_cell.angle_alpha   90.00
_cell.angle_beta   90.00
_cell.angle_gamma   90.00
#
_symmetry.space_group_name_H-M   'P 1'
#
loop_
_entity.id
_entity.type
_entity.pdbx_description
1 polymer ?
#
loop_
_entity_poly.entity_id
_entity_poly.type
_entity_poly.pdbx_seq_one_letter_code
_entity_poly.pdbx_strand_id
1 'polypeptide(L)'
;MEFIFKILRENPEIGTLFIATTFTAIGFIFKTLIDTFLESRRYKKELKKIYWTERINAAKKASEYYYDHQELLGLMIHKIDIVLRQDGPGTLPETIQNTIEVISQRTVNPNSFEHHHIHMFYDFDTEELNELNTKSFNIIQELQKIEILESDTTESINIKLNEGRNLLTNLKSNHQEQKKIYKSYLRMINEDLAEFIK
;
A
#
# COMPACT_ATOMS: atom_id res chain seq x y z
N MET A 1 -58.68 -29.45 -9.20
CA MET A 1 -58.94 -30.44 -8.12
C MET A 1 -59.88 -31.54 -8.59
N GLU A 2 -61.06 -31.23 -9.13
CA GLU A 2 -62.03 -32.26 -9.60
C GLU A 2 -61.46 -33.23 -10.66
N PHE A 3 -60.64 -32.75 -11.59
CA PHE A 3 -59.97 -33.60 -12.60
C PHE A 3 -58.98 -34.62 -12.00
N ILE A 4 -58.21 -34.21 -10.98
CA ILE A 4 -57.23 -35.06 -10.30
C ILE A 4 -57.96 -36.13 -9.49
N PHE A 5 -59.04 -35.75 -8.79
CA PHE A 5 -59.91 -36.70 -8.07
C PHE A 5 -60.62 -37.68 -9.00
N LYS A 6 -61.02 -37.24 -10.20
CA LYS A 6 -61.63 -38.09 -11.22
C LYS A 6 -60.63 -39.13 -11.76
N ILE A 7 -59.40 -38.72 -12.09
CA ILE A 7 -58.34 -39.63 -12.55
C ILE A 7 -57.90 -40.60 -11.46
N LEU A 8 -57.77 -40.14 -10.20
CA LEU A 8 -57.48 -41.00 -9.05
C LEU A 8 -58.54 -42.10 -8.84
N ARG A 9 -59.81 -41.77 -9.11
CA ARG A 9 -60.94 -42.70 -8.96
C ARG A 9 -61.07 -43.67 -10.13
N GLU A 10 -60.78 -43.23 -11.35
CA GLU A 10 -60.92 -44.03 -12.57
C GLU A 10 -59.65 -44.85 -12.90
N ASN A 11 -58.45 -44.33 -12.59
CA ASN A 11 -57.14 -44.95 -12.84
C ASN A 11 -56.14 -44.60 -11.71
N PRO A 12 -56.19 -45.28 -10.56
CA PRO A 12 -55.45 -44.91 -9.35
C PRO A 12 -53.93 -44.93 -9.53
N GLU A 13 -53.38 -45.85 -10.33
CA GLU A 13 -51.94 -45.93 -10.61
C GLU A 13 -51.44 -44.69 -11.39
N ILE A 14 -52.17 -44.29 -12.43
CA ILE A 14 -51.85 -43.12 -13.26
C ILE A 14 -52.03 -41.83 -12.47
N GLY A 15 -53.09 -41.73 -11.66
CA GLY A 15 -53.33 -40.59 -10.78
C GLY A 15 -52.24 -40.42 -9.72
N THR A 16 -51.78 -41.52 -9.11
CA THR A 16 -50.68 -41.51 -8.13
C THR A 16 -49.36 -41.13 -8.78
N LEU A 17 -49.05 -41.66 -9.97
CA LEU A 17 -47.86 -41.29 -10.74
C LEU A 17 -47.87 -39.80 -11.13
N PHE A 18 -49.02 -39.26 -11.55
CA PHE A 18 -49.17 -37.85 -11.90
C PHE A 18 -48.94 -36.93 -10.69
N ILE A 19 -49.46 -37.30 -9.52
CA ILE A 19 -49.22 -36.56 -8.27
C ILE A 19 -47.74 -36.62 -7.90
N ALA A 20 -47.14 -37.82 -7.89
CA ALA A 20 -45.74 -38.02 -7.52
C ALA A 20 -44.78 -37.25 -8.44
N THR A 21 -45.01 -37.28 -9.75
CA THR A 21 -44.21 -36.53 -10.73
C THR A 21 -44.38 -35.01 -10.56
N THR A 22 -45.60 -34.53 -10.29
CA THR A 22 -45.86 -33.11 -10.02
C THR A 22 -45.14 -32.61 -8.76
N PHE A 23 -45.24 -33.36 -7.66
CA PHE A 23 -44.53 -33.01 -6.42
C PHE A 23 -43.00 -33.12 -6.58
N THR A 24 -42.51 -34.07 -7.36
CA THR A 24 -41.07 -34.19 -7.68
C THR A 24 -40.60 -33.00 -8.50
N ALA A 25 -41.35 -32.58 -9.51
CA ALA A 25 -41.04 -31.40 -10.33
C ALA A 25 -41.05 -30.11 -9.50
N ILE A 26 -42.07 -29.93 -8.66
CA ILE A 26 -42.15 -28.80 -7.72
C ILE A 26 -40.96 -28.83 -6.76
N GLY A 27 -40.66 -29.99 -6.17
CA GLY A 27 -39.51 -30.17 -5.28
C GLY A 27 -38.17 -29.84 -5.93
N PHE A 28 -37.98 -30.24 -7.20
CA PHE A 28 -36.80 -29.88 -7.98
C PHE A 28 -36.69 -28.37 -8.20
N ILE A 29 -37.79 -27.71 -8.59
CA ILE A 29 -37.82 -26.25 -8.78
C ILE A 29 -37.47 -25.51 -7.48
N PHE A 30 -38.08 -25.90 -6.36
CA PHE A 30 -37.79 -25.29 -5.05
C PHE A 30 -36.33 -25.52 -4.64
N LYS A 31 -35.80 -26.73 -4.84
CA LYS A 31 -34.39 -27.02 -4.57
C LYS A 31 -33.47 -26.11 -5.40
N THR A 32 -33.69 -26.01 -6.71
CA THR A 32 -32.89 -25.14 -7.58
C THR A 32 -32.95 -23.68 -7.14
N LEU A 33 -34.13 -23.17 -6.79
CA LEU A 33 -34.27 -21.79 -6.29
C LEU A 33 -33.49 -21.56 -4.99
N ILE A 34 -33.57 -22.50 -4.05
CA ILE A 34 -32.84 -22.42 -2.78
C ILE A 34 -31.33 -22.49 -3.03
N ASP A 35 -30.87 -23.41 -3.87
CA ASP A 35 -29.46 -23.58 -4.21
C ASP A 35 -28.90 -22.32 -4.88
N THR A 36 -29.60 -21.76 -5.87
CA THR A 36 -29.19 -20.49 -6.53
C THR A 36 -29.16 -19.32 -5.54
N PHE A 37 -30.12 -19.24 -4.62
CA PHE A 37 -30.14 -18.19 -3.60
C PHE A 37 -28.97 -18.32 -2.62
N LEU A 38 -28.66 -19.55 -2.17
CA LEU A 38 -27.53 -19.83 -1.29
C LEU A 38 -26.19 -19.57 -1.99
N GLU A 39 -26.05 -19.98 -3.26
CA GLU A 39 -24.85 -19.70 -4.08
C GLU A 39 -24.64 -18.20 -4.28
N SER A 40 -25.69 -17.44 -4.63
CA SER A 40 -25.58 -15.98 -4.76
C SER A 40 -25.13 -15.33 -3.44
N ARG A 41 -25.64 -15.79 -2.30
CA ARG A 41 -25.20 -15.32 -0.98
C ARG A 41 -23.75 -15.71 -0.67
N ARG A 42 -23.32 -16.92 -1.01
CA ARG A 42 -21.93 -17.37 -0.84
C ARG A 42 -20.98 -16.55 -1.71
N TYR A 43 -21.31 -16.40 -3.00
CA TYR A 43 -20.53 -15.61 -3.95
C TYR A 43 -20.35 -14.15 -3.48
N LYS A 44 -21.43 -13.51 -3.01
CA LYS A 44 -21.34 -12.16 -2.42
C LYS A 44 -20.42 -12.11 -1.19
N LYS A 45 -20.47 -13.12 -0.33
CA LYS A 45 -19.56 -13.22 0.83
C LYS A 45 -18.11 -13.43 0.40
N GLU A 46 -17.87 -14.26 -0.61
CA GLU A 46 -16.52 -14.53 -1.15
C GLU A 46 -15.94 -13.29 -1.83
N LEU A 47 -16.70 -12.60 -2.68
CA LEU A 47 -16.29 -11.32 -3.26
C LEU A 47 -15.93 -10.30 -2.17
N LYS A 48 -16.77 -10.18 -1.14
CA LYS A 48 -16.50 -9.29 -0.01
C LYS A 48 -15.20 -9.67 0.70
N LYS A 49 -14.99 -10.97 0.94
CA LYS A 49 -13.75 -11.49 1.54
C LYS A 49 -12.52 -11.18 0.68
N ILE A 50 -12.58 -11.43 -0.63
CA ILE A 50 -11.48 -11.14 -1.57
C ILE A 50 -11.16 -9.65 -1.56
N TYR A 51 -12.18 -8.80 -1.72
CA TYR A 51 -12.03 -7.34 -1.68
C TYR A 51 -11.36 -6.88 -0.37
N TRP A 52 -11.77 -7.44 0.76
CA TRP A 52 -11.16 -7.14 2.06
C TRP A 52 -9.72 -7.61 2.19
N THR A 53 -9.41 -8.82 1.73
CA THR A 53 -8.05 -9.34 1.72
C THR A 53 -7.14 -8.44 0.88
N GLU A 54 -7.58 -8.02 -0.30
CA GLU A 54 -6.81 -7.11 -1.14
C GLU A 54 -6.61 -5.72 -0.50
N ARG A 55 -7.65 -5.17 0.13
CA ARG A 55 -7.56 -3.86 0.82
C ARG A 55 -6.62 -3.89 2.03
N ILE A 56 -6.64 -4.96 2.84
CA ILE A 56 -5.71 -5.15 3.96
C ILE A 56 -4.27 -5.30 3.43
N ASN A 57 -4.07 -6.06 2.35
CA ASN A 57 -2.76 -6.20 1.71
C ASN A 57 -2.25 -4.86 1.18
N ALA A 58 -3.11 -4.06 0.56
CA ALA A 58 -2.77 -2.71 0.10
C ALA A 58 -2.37 -1.80 1.26
N ALA A 59 -3.12 -1.83 2.37
CA ALA A 59 -2.83 -1.05 3.58
C ALA A 59 -1.47 -1.42 4.19
N LYS A 60 -1.17 -2.73 4.30
CA LYS A 60 0.11 -3.21 4.81
C LYS A 60 1.27 -2.75 3.93
N LYS A 61 1.13 -2.89 2.61
CA LYS A 61 2.14 -2.45 1.64
C LYS A 61 2.36 -0.95 1.65
N ALA A 62 1.28 -0.16 1.75
CA ALA A 62 1.38 1.29 1.91
C ALA A 62 2.20 1.66 3.15
N SER A 63 1.92 0.97 4.26
CA SER A 63 2.63 1.21 5.50
C SER A 63 4.11 0.89 5.38
N GLU A 64 4.44 -0.30 4.86
CA GLU A 64 5.83 -0.72 4.60
C GLU A 64 6.56 0.30 3.70
N TYR A 65 5.95 0.69 2.58
CA TYR A 65 6.54 1.68 1.67
C TYR A 65 6.84 3.02 2.35
N TYR A 66 5.88 3.58 3.10
CA TYR A 66 6.06 4.88 3.75
C TYR A 66 7.12 4.83 4.84
N TYR A 67 7.22 3.73 5.59
CA TYR A 67 8.29 3.55 6.58
C TYR A 67 9.66 3.40 5.91
N ASP A 68 9.79 2.50 4.92
CA ASP A 68 11.06 2.24 4.23
C ASP A 68 11.58 3.50 3.53
N HIS A 69 10.71 4.25 2.86
CA HIS A 69 11.09 5.49 2.17
C HIS A 69 11.58 6.57 3.16
N GLN A 70 10.92 6.70 4.30
CA GLN A 70 11.33 7.64 5.35
C GLN A 70 12.64 7.23 6.00
N GLU A 71 12.83 5.94 6.27
CA GLU A 71 14.05 5.42 6.87
C GLU A 71 15.24 5.60 5.93
N LEU A 72 15.07 5.35 4.63
CA LEU A 72 16.11 5.60 3.63
C LEU A 72 16.57 7.05 3.64
N LEU A 73 15.64 8.00 3.54
CA LEU A 73 15.98 9.42 3.50
C LEU A 73 16.63 9.88 4.81
N GLY A 74 16.16 9.37 5.95
CA GLY A 74 16.77 9.62 7.26
C GLY A 74 18.21 9.13 7.35
N LEU A 75 18.50 7.92 6.86
CA LEU A 75 19.86 7.37 6.82
C LEU A 75 20.77 8.13 5.85
N MET A 76 20.26 8.56 4.70
CA MET A 76 21.00 9.42 3.77
C MET A 76 21.35 10.76 4.40
N ILE A 77 20.39 11.43 5.06
CA ILE A 77 20.62 12.66 5.82
C ILE A 77 21.70 12.45 6.87
N HIS A 78 21.65 11.34 7.62
CA HIS A 78 22.63 11.03 8.65
C HIS A 78 24.03 10.81 8.07
N LYS A 79 24.14 10.08 6.95
CA LYS A 79 25.40 9.90 6.22
C LYS A 79 25.99 11.25 5.80
N ILE A 80 25.17 12.13 5.23
CA ILE A 80 25.61 13.47 4.78
C ILE A 80 26.04 14.33 5.99
N ASP A 81 25.30 14.27 7.10
CA ASP A 81 25.65 14.98 8.34
C ASP A 81 27.01 14.53 8.90
N ILE A 82 27.32 13.24 8.86
CA ILE A 82 28.64 12.72 9.27
C ILE A 82 29.74 13.26 8.35
N VAL A 83 29.54 13.22 7.04
CA VAL A 83 30.51 13.74 6.05
C VAL A 83 30.78 15.24 6.26
N LEU A 84 29.74 16.03 6.54
CA LEU A 84 29.84 17.49 6.73
C LEU A 84 30.37 17.90 8.13
N ARG A 85 30.46 16.97 9.08
CA ARG A 85 30.96 17.21 10.46
C ARG A 85 32.43 16.85 10.68
N GLN A 86 33.06 16.11 9.77
CA GLN A 86 34.49 15.78 9.81
C GLN A 86 35.32 16.98 9.33
N ASP A 87 36.44 17.43 9.90
CA ASP A 87 37.46 16.92 10.86
C ASP A 87 38.22 15.63 10.46
N GLY A 88 38.15 15.21 9.20
CA GLY A 88 38.91 14.09 8.63
C GLY A 88 38.13 12.77 8.50
N PRO A 89 38.59 11.82 7.66
CA PRO A 89 37.79 10.71 7.12
C PRO A 89 37.43 9.68 8.20
N GLY A 90 36.30 9.87 8.85
CA GLY A 90 35.64 8.85 9.66
C GLY A 90 34.75 8.01 8.76
N THR A 91 35.01 6.72 8.74
CA THR A 91 34.20 5.74 8.01
C THR A 91 32.78 5.69 8.59
N LEU A 92 31.78 5.71 7.70
CA LEU A 92 30.40 5.41 8.06
C LEU A 92 30.39 4.02 8.72
N PRO A 93 29.70 3.81 9.86
CA PRO A 93 29.57 2.47 10.41
C PRO A 93 29.03 1.52 9.34
N GLU A 94 29.74 0.43 9.07
CA GLU A 94 29.42 -0.56 8.03
C GLU A 94 27.94 -1.00 8.05
N THR A 95 27.36 -1.06 9.25
CA THR A 95 25.94 -1.35 9.50
C THR A 95 24.99 -0.36 8.82
N ILE A 96 25.30 0.94 8.83
CA ILE A 96 24.50 1.99 8.20
C ILE A 96 24.65 1.91 6.68
N GLN A 97 25.84 1.62 6.20
CA GLN A 97 26.14 1.49 4.77
C GLN A 97 25.40 0.30 4.15
N ASN A 98 25.45 -0.86 4.83
CA ASN A 98 24.69 -2.05 4.47
C ASN A 98 23.17 -1.79 4.54
N THR A 99 22.70 -1.03 5.52
CA THR A 99 21.27 -0.68 5.64
C THR A 99 20.82 0.22 4.49
N ILE A 100 21.62 1.22 4.10
CA ILE A 100 21.35 2.06 2.93
C ILE A 100 21.31 1.22 1.65
N GLU A 101 22.24 0.28 1.45
CA GLU A 101 22.22 -0.61 0.29
C GLU A 101 20.97 -1.49 0.25
N VAL A 102 20.61 -2.13 1.37
CA VAL A 102 19.42 -2.99 1.47
C VAL A 102 18.13 -2.20 1.21
N ILE A 103 17.98 -1.01 1.80
CA ILE A 103 16.75 -0.21 1.61
C ILE A 103 16.73 0.42 0.22
N SER A 104 17.86 0.91 -0.30
CA SER A 104 17.94 1.51 -1.64
C SER A 104 17.53 0.52 -2.74
N GLN A 105 17.99 -0.74 -2.65
CA GLN A 105 17.59 -1.81 -3.57
C GLN A 105 16.07 -2.09 -3.56
N ARG A 106 15.40 -1.91 -2.41
CA ARG A 106 13.94 -2.05 -2.31
C ARG A 106 13.20 -0.86 -2.92
N THR A 107 13.71 0.36 -2.76
CA THR A 107 13.09 1.59 -3.29
C THR A 107 13.33 1.84 -4.78
N VAL A 108 14.37 1.27 -5.41
CA VAL A 108 14.71 1.48 -6.85
C VAL A 108 13.72 0.80 -7.81
N ASN A 109 12.72 0.07 -7.30
CA ASN A 109 11.65 -0.49 -8.12
C ASN A 109 10.28 0.18 -7.87
N PRO A 110 10.12 1.50 -8.09
CA PRO A 110 8.84 2.20 -7.89
C PRO A 110 7.79 1.86 -8.97
N ASN A 111 8.21 1.20 -10.06
CA ASN A 111 7.30 0.54 -11.03
C ASN A 111 6.73 -0.79 -10.49
N SER A 112 7.04 -1.14 -9.25
CA SER A 112 6.32 -2.17 -8.52
C SER A 112 4.83 -1.84 -8.56
N PHE A 113 4.04 -2.79 -9.08
CA PHE A 113 2.58 -2.91 -9.03
C PHE A 113 1.91 -2.40 -7.73
N GLU A 114 2.70 -2.26 -6.67
CA GLU A 114 2.35 -1.89 -5.29
C GLU A 114 1.91 -0.44 -5.11
N HIS A 115 2.52 0.55 -5.78
CA HIS A 115 2.04 1.93 -5.66
C HIS A 115 0.66 2.10 -6.29
N HIS A 116 0.44 1.44 -7.43
CA HIS A 116 -0.86 1.39 -8.07
C HIS A 116 -1.91 0.68 -7.20
N HIS A 117 -1.50 -0.36 -6.45
CA HIS A 117 -2.37 -1.09 -5.54
C HIS A 117 -2.86 -0.24 -4.36
N ILE A 118 -2.05 0.69 -3.87
CA ILE A 118 -2.42 1.60 -2.79
C ILE A 118 -3.44 2.64 -3.29
N HIS A 119 -3.18 3.24 -4.44
CA HIS A 119 -4.06 4.25 -5.06
C HIS A 119 -5.42 3.70 -5.51
N MET A 120 -5.58 2.38 -5.64
CA MET A 120 -6.89 1.75 -5.87
C MET A 120 -7.82 1.80 -4.64
N PHE A 121 -7.28 1.94 -3.43
CA PHE A 121 -8.06 1.93 -2.19
C PHE A 121 -8.00 3.25 -1.41
N TYR A 122 -6.95 4.05 -1.62
CA TYR A 122 -6.73 5.30 -0.91
C TYR A 122 -6.43 6.42 -1.90
N ASP A 123 -7.25 7.46 -1.84
CA ASP A 123 -7.06 8.68 -2.62
C ASP A 123 -6.25 9.67 -1.77
N PHE A 124 -4.93 9.66 -1.96
CA PHE A 124 -4.02 10.55 -1.28
C PHE A 124 -3.74 11.78 -2.15
N ASP A 125 -3.85 12.96 -1.57
CA ASP A 125 -3.40 14.19 -2.23
C ASP A 125 -1.86 14.21 -2.30
N THR A 126 -1.33 13.80 -3.44
CA THR A 126 0.12 13.66 -3.62
C THR A 126 0.82 14.94 -4.08
N GLU A 127 0.11 16.05 -4.30
CA GLU A 127 0.71 17.26 -4.88
C GLU A 127 1.81 17.82 -3.97
N GLU A 128 1.48 18.07 -2.69
CA GLU A 128 2.44 18.55 -1.68
C GLU A 128 3.61 17.58 -1.49
N LEU A 129 3.32 16.26 -1.46
CA LEU A 129 4.35 15.24 -1.31
C LEU A 129 5.31 15.20 -2.50
N ASN A 130 4.78 15.32 -3.72
CA ASN A 130 5.58 15.33 -4.94
C ASN A 130 6.49 16.56 -4.97
N GLU A 131 5.98 17.74 -4.60
CA GLU A 131 6.81 18.94 -4.48
C GLU A 131 7.96 18.75 -3.48
N LEU A 132 7.68 18.18 -2.30
CA LEU A 132 8.70 17.93 -1.28
C LEU A 132 9.73 16.90 -1.75
N ASN A 133 9.30 15.88 -2.49
CA ASN A 133 10.19 14.88 -3.09
C ASN A 133 11.10 15.52 -4.12
N THR A 134 10.56 16.36 -5.01
CA THR A 134 11.35 17.11 -6.01
C THR A 134 12.34 18.06 -5.33
N LYS A 135 11.90 18.83 -4.33
CA LYS A 135 12.79 19.72 -3.55
C LYS A 135 13.91 18.94 -2.89
N SER A 136 13.60 17.82 -2.26
CA SER A 136 14.59 16.96 -1.59
C SER A 136 15.57 16.33 -2.57
N PHE A 137 15.09 15.86 -3.73
CA PHE A 137 15.93 15.33 -4.79
C PHE A 137 16.91 16.37 -5.33
N ASN A 138 16.43 17.59 -5.62
CA ASN A 138 17.28 18.68 -6.07
C ASN A 138 18.36 19.02 -5.03
N ILE A 139 18.01 19.08 -3.74
CA ILE A 139 18.98 19.30 -2.67
C ILE A 139 20.03 18.18 -2.62
N ILE A 140 19.63 16.92 -2.78
CA ILE A 140 20.57 15.79 -2.84
C ILE A 140 21.53 15.93 -4.02
N GLN A 141 21.03 16.35 -5.19
CA GLN A 141 21.88 16.61 -6.36
C GLN A 141 22.86 17.77 -6.10
N GLU A 142 22.43 18.86 -5.48
CA GLU A 142 23.33 19.96 -5.11
C GLU A 142 24.38 19.51 -4.09
N LEU A 143 24.00 18.72 -3.08
CA LEU A 143 24.93 18.14 -2.11
C LEU A 143 25.98 17.23 -2.76
N GLN A 144 25.62 16.48 -3.81
CA GLN A 144 26.56 15.65 -4.58
C GLN A 144 27.56 16.47 -5.40
N LYS A 145 27.24 17.72 -5.74
CA LYS A 145 28.14 18.62 -6.47
C LYS A 145 29.16 19.31 -5.56
N ILE A 146 28.97 19.24 -4.24
CA ILE A 146 29.93 19.79 -3.28
C ILE A 146 31.16 18.89 -3.24
N GLU A 147 32.13 19.22 -4.07
CA GLU A 147 33.43 18.57 -4.12
C GLU A 147 34.49 19.45 -3.46
N ILE A 148 35.26 18.86 -2.54
CA ILE A 148 36.44 19.48 -1.93
C ILE A 148 37.65 18.96 -2.70
N LEU A 149 38.34 19.88 -3.38
CA LEU A 149 39.53 19.58 -4.18
C LEU A 149 40.79 19.85 -3.37
N GLU A 150 41.87 19.11 -3.64
CA GLU A 150 43.19 19.37 -3.00
C GLU A 150 43.73 20.77 -3.28
N SER A 151 43.29 21.41 -4.37
CA SER A 151 43.67 22.77 -4.77
C SER A 151 42.85 23.87 -4.09
N ASP A 152 41.82 23.52 -3.30
CA ASP A 152 40.98 24.51 -2.64
C ASP A 152 41.74 25.23 -1.51
N THR A 153 41.51 26.54 -1.40
CA THR A 153 41.97 27.31 -0.24
C THR A 153 41.10 27.00 0.97
N THR A 154 41.63 27.21 2.19
CA THR A 154 40.87 27.07 3.44
C THR A 154 39.56 27.87 3.43
N GLU A 155 39.55 29.05 2.80
CA GLU A 155 38.36 29.88 2.65
C GLU A 155 37.33 29.27 1.69
N SER A 156 37.77 28.75 0.54
CA SER A 156 36.91 28.01 -0.42
C SER A 156 36.25 26.80 0.25
N ILE A 157 37.03 26.03 1.02
CA ILE A 157 36.53 24.85 1.76
C ILE A 157 35.44 25.28 2.77
N ASN A 158 35.68 26.34 3.54
CA ASN A 158 34.71 26.81 4.52
C ASN A 158 33.39 27.29 3.89
N ILE A 159 33.45 27.93 2.73
CA ILE A 159 32.26 28.35 1.96
C ILE A 159 31.47 27.11 1.53
N LYS A 160 32.13 26.13 0.89
CA LYS A 160 31.51 24.88 0.43
C LYS A 160 30.88 24.07 1.58
N LEU A 161 31.55 23.98 2.72
CA LEU A 161 31.01 23.30 3.90
C LEU A 161 29.80 24.02 4.49
N ASN A 162 29.81 25.35 4.53
CA ASN A 162 28.65 26.13 5.00
C ASN A 162 27.46 26.00 4.04
N GLU A 163 27.71 25.99 2.73
CA GLU A 163 26.69 25.71 1.72
C GLU A 163 26.08 24.31 1.92
N GLY A 164 26.93 23.28 2.11
CA GLY A 164 26.47 21.92 2.39
C GLY A 164 25.63 21.82 3.67
N ARG A 165 26.00 22.55 4.73
CA ARG A 165 25.22 22.60 5.99
C ARG A 165 23.85 23.27 5.80
N ASN A 166 23.78 24.33 5.00
CA ASN A 166 22.52 24.99 4.68
C ASN A 166 21.60 24.06 3.88
N LEU A 167 22.14 23.38 2.85
CA LEU A 167 21.42 22.38 2.07
C LEU A 167 20.94 21.21 2.94
N LEU A 168 21.79 20.69 3.83
CA LEU A 168 21.40 19.63 4.77
C LEU A 168 20.29 20.08 5.72
N THR A 169 20.30 21.34 6.16
CA THR A 169 19.24 21.91 7.01
C THR A 169 17.90 21.92 6.27
N ASN A 170 17.91 22.35 5.01
CA ASN A 170 16.72 22.33 4.16
C ASN A 170 16.23 20.89 3.91
N LEU A 171 17.15 19.95 3.66
CA LEU A 171 16.81 18.53 3.49
C LEU A 171 16.17 17.93 4.73
N LYS A 172 16.69 18.26 5.93
CA LYS A 172 16.11 17.86 7.21
C LYS A 172 14.71 18.43 7.41
N SER A 173 14.48 19.69 7.02
CA SER A 173 13.15 20.33 7.08
C SER A 173 12.15 19.61 6.16
N ASN A 174 12.51 19.39 4.90
CA ASN A 174 11.65 18.68 3.95
C ASN A 174 11.32 17.27 4.43
N HIS A 175 12.31 16.55 4.97
CA HIS A 175 12.10 15.21 5.53
C HIS A 175 11.11 15.22 6.71
N GLN A 176 11.17 16.23 7.59
CA GLN A 176 10.20 16.37 8.68
C GLN A 176 8.79 16.65 8.18
N GLU A 177 8.62 17.43 7.10
CA GLU A 177 7.32 17.70 6.49
C GLU A 177 6.76 16.45 5.80
N GLN A 178 7.57 15.74 5.01
CA GLN A 178 7.19 14.44 4.43
C GLN A 178 6.74 13.45 5.52
N LYS A 179 7.44 13.41 6.66
CA LYS A 179 7.06 12.55 7.79
C LYS A 179 5.67 12.90 8.35
N LYS A 180 5.27 14.17 8.36
CA LYS A 180 3.92 14.59 8.79
C LYS A 180 2.87 14.11 7.79
N ILE A 181 3.11 14.25 6.49
CA ILE A 181 2.22 13.79 5.43
C ILE A 181 2.04 12.27 5.53
N TYR A 182 3.14 11.51 5.57
CA TYR A 182 3.06 10.05 5.68
C TYR A 182 2.37 9.57 6.96
N LYS A 183 2.57 10.26 8.09
CA LYS A 183 1.80 9.97 9.31
C LYS A 183 0.29 10.20 9.13
N SER A 184 -0.11 11.22 8.36
CA SER A 184 -1.51 11.45 8.03
C SER A 184 -2.08 10.29 7.21
N TYR A 185 -1.35 9.83 6.19
CA TYR A 185 -1.76 8.69 5.37
C TYR A 185 -1.87 7.40 6.18
N LEU A 186 -0.88 7.12 7.03
CA LEU A 186 -0.92 5.97 7.94
C LEU A 186 -2.10 6.05 8.91
N ARG A 187 -2.44 7.25 9.39
CA ARG A 187 -3.62 7.43 10.25
C ARG A 187 -4.91 7.10 9.49
N MET A 188 -5.07 7.63 8.27
CA MET A 188 -6.24 7.33 7.43
C MET A 188 -6.35 5.82 7.16
N ILE A 189 -5.25 5.16 6.81
CA ILE A 189 -5.20 3.71 6.63
C ILE A 189 -5.61 2.97 7.91
N ASN A 190 -5.10 3.39 9.06
CA ASN A 190 -5.39 2.73 10.34
C ASN A 190 -6.83 2.95 10.79
N GLU A 191 -7.40 4.14 10.59
CA GLU A 191 -8.79 4.44 10.88
C GLU A 191 -9.72 3.59 10.01
N ASP A 192 -9.40 3.51 8.71
CA ASP A 192 -10.10 2.65 7.75
C ASP A 192 -10.06 1.19 8.20
N LEU A 193 -8.87 0.64 8.49
CA LEU A 193 -8.72 -0.73 9.00
C LEU A 193 -9.46 -0.98 10.32
N ALA A 194 -9.46 0.00 11.24
CA ALA A 194 -10.12 -0.13 12.55
C ALA A 194 -11.64 -0.20 12.45
N GLU A 195 -12.25 0.43 11.43
CA GLU A 195 -13.67 0.29 11.13
C GLU A 195 -14.02 -1.15 10.70
N PHE A 196 -13.07 -1.88 10.11
CA PHE A 196 -13.29 -3.24 9.61
C PHE A 196 -12.93 -4.36 10.58
N ILE A 197 -12.08 -4.10 11.58
CA ILE A 197 -11.68 -5.09 12.61
C ILE A 197 -12.70 -5.17 13.76
N LYS A 198 -13.58 -4.16 13.91
CA LYS A 198 -14.71 -4.19 14.85
C LYS A 198 -15.85 -5.09 14.36
#